data_AF-A0A2N9JEK5-F1
#
_entry.id   AF-A0A2N9JEK5-F1
#
_cell.length_a   1.000
_cell.length_b   1.000
_cell.length_c   1.000
_cell.angle_alpha   90.00
_cell.angle_beta   90.00
_cell.angle_gamma   90.00
#
_symmetry.space_group_name_H-M   'P 1'
#
loop_
_entity.id
_entity.type
_entity.pdbx_description
1 polymer ?
#
loop_
_entity_poly.entity_id
_entity_poly.type
_entity_poly.pdbx_seq_one_letter_code
_entity_poly.pdbx_strand_id
1 'polypeptide(L)'
;MSFAVHFISAETAAAPHPLGDPVADLPDDEGDEDVEELTADEIAAWDGLHPRLVELLPAGAHDVSATPFARQLVHESTGMMVTWAHDDYEASVPFWSENATAELFDTLAAVTEAIEAATGRVGVDEISEARFLDHREQVQDTFAMMAAGFEQAMERQTVLGWLRSKFKR
;
A
#
# COMPACT_ATOMS: atom_id res chain seq x y z
N MET A 1 -5.90 4.68 -8.11
CA MET A 1 -4.79 3.74 -8.36
C MET A 1 -3.67 4.17 -7.44
N SER A 2 -3.14 3.24 -6.67
CA SER A 2 -2.09 3.44 -5.67
C SER A 2 -1.00 2.42 -5.90
N PHE A 3 0.19 2.72 -5.39
CA PHE A 3 1.25 1.76 -5.15
C PHE A 3 1.06 1.15 -3.76
N ALA A 4 1.25 -0.16 -3.62
CA ALA A 4 1.11 -0.87 -2.35
C ALA A 4 2.29 -1.79 -2.04
N VAL A 5 2.60 -1.89 -0.74
CA VAL A 5 3.47 -2.91 -0.15
C VAL A 5 2.60 -3.79 0.72
N HIS A 6 2.47 -5.07 0.34
CA HIS A 6 1.71 -6.09 1.07
C HIS A 6 2.63 -6.89 1.97
N PHE A 7 2.22 -7.15 3.21
CA PHE A 7 3.05 -7.90 4.16
C PHE A 7 2.58 -9.34 4.27
N ILE A 8 3.33 -10.24 3.65
CA ILE A 8 3.05 -11.67 3.61
C ILE A 8 3.96 -12.44 4.57
N SER A 9 3.66 -13.72 4.79
CA SER A 9 4.54 -14.58 5.58
C SER A 9 5.93 -14.70 4.95
N ALA A 10 6.98 -14.85 5.79
CA ALA A 10 8.35 -15.02 5.31
C ALA A 10 8.52 -16.29 4.45
N GLU A 11 7.73 -17.33 4.70
CA GLU A 11 7.71 -18.55 3.89
C GLU A 11 7.17 -18.27 2.48
N THR A 12 6.04 -17.54 2.38
CA THR A 12 5.46 -17.13 1.11
C THR A 12 6.41 -16.22 0.32
N ALA A 13 7.06 -15.27 0.99
CA ALA A 13 8.03 -14.37 0.35
C ALA A 13 9.30 -15.08 -0.13
N ALA A 14 9.71 -16.18 0.52
CA ALA A 14 10.89 -16.96 0.14
C ALA A 14 10.60 -18.02 -0.94
N ALA A 15 9.33 -18.32 -1.22
CA ALA A 15 8.95 -19.26 -2.27
C ALA A 15 9.28 -18.67 -3.66
N PRO A 16 9.88 -19.45 -4.58
CA PRO A 16 10.01 -19.01 -5.97
C PRO A 16 8.62 -18.81 -6.57
N HIS A 17 8.29 -17.54 -6.85
CA HIS A 17 7.03 -17.01 -7.40
C HIS A 17 5.89 -18.04 -7.59
N PRO A 18 4.91 -18.10 -6.68
CA PRO A 18 3.66 -18.79 -6.93
C PRO A 18 2.55 -17.77 -7.21
N LEU A 19 2.65 -17.03 -8.31
CA LEU A 19 1.46 -16.47 -8.96
C LEU A 19 1.36 -17.07 -10.36
N GLY A 20 1.27 -18.39 -10.40
CA GLY A 20 0.71 -19.09 -11.55
C GLY A 20 -0.78 -18.77 -11.64
N ASP A 21 -1.27 -18.66 -12.89
CA ASP A 21 -2.67 -18.36 -13.29
C ASP A 21 -3.74 -18.62 -12.22
N PRO A 22 -4.64 -17.67 -11.92
CA PRO A 22 -5.82 -17.91 -11.10
C PRO A 22 -6.86 -18.69 -11.92
N VAL A 23 -6.58 -19.96 -12.24
CA VAL A 23 -7.58 -20.90 -12.74
C VAL A 23 -7.27 -22.30 -12.23
N ALA A 24 -7.44 -22.53 -10.93
CA ALA A 24 -7.68 -23.88 -10.41
C ALA A 24 -8.43 -23.80 -9.07
N ASP A 25 -9.70 -24.19 -9.11
CA ASP A 25 -10.57 -24.59 -8.00
C ASP A 25 -10.75 -23.58 -6.86
N LEU A 26 -11.50 -22.50 -7.13
CA LEU A 26 -12.35 -21.92 -6.10
C LEU A 26 -13.61 -22.80 -6.00
N PRO A 27 -13.90 -23.45 -4.86
CA PRO A 27 -15.27 -23.86 -4.60
C PRO A 27 -16.15 -22.61 -4.59
N ASP A 28 -17.32 -22.67 -5.23
CA ASP A 28 -18.38 -21.66 -5.10
C ASP A 28 -18.83 -21.64 -3.63
N ASP A 29 -18.14 -20.87 -2.79
CA ASP A 29 -18.61 -20.54 -1.45
C ASP A 29 -19.28 -19.17 -1.49
N GLU A 30 -20.52 -19.15 -2.00
CA GLU A 30 -21.49 -18.12 -1.65
C GLU A 30 -21.93 -18.34 -0.20
N GLY A 31 -20.99 -18.19 0.73
CA GLY A 31 -21.26 -17.98 2.15
C GLY A 31 -21.15 -16.49 2.41
N ASP A 32 -22.14 -15.92 3.10
CA ASP A 32 -21.91 -14.65 3.78
C ASP A 32 -20.71 -14.88 4.73
N GLU A 33 -19.50 -14.49 4.32
CA GLU A 33 -18.34 -14.49 5.20
C GLU A 33 -18.71 -13.59 6.37
N ASP A 34 -19.01 -14.21 7.51
CA ASP A 34 -19.14 -13.50 8.78
C ASP A 34 -17.82 -12.75 8.98
N VAL A 35 -17.85 -11.42 8.77
CA VAL A 35 -16.66 -10.58 8.95
C VAL A 35 -16.27 -10.69 10.43
N GLU A 36 -15.19 -11.44 10.70
CA GLU A 36 -14.75 -11.71 12.06
C GLU A 36 -14.20 -10.43 12.69
N GLU A 37 -14.56 -10.19 13.96
CA GLU A 37 -13.96 -9.10 14.72
C GLU A 37 -12.50 -9.43 15.04
N LEU A 38 -11.66 -8.39 15.09
CA LEU A 38 -10.27 -8.53 15.52
C LEU A 38 -10.22 -9.06 16.95
N THR A 39 -9.40 -10.09 17.15
CA THR A 39 -9.13 -10.68 18.45
C THR A 39 -8.37 -9.70 19.35
N ALA A 40 -8.42 -9.94 20.67
CA ALA A 40 -7.71 -9.08 21.63
C ALA A 40 -6.18 -9.09 21.41
N ASP A 41 -5.62 -10.22 20.97
CA ASP A 41 -4.18 -10.36 20.70
C ASP A 41 -3.77 -9.57 19.45
N GLU A 42 -4.58 -9.63 18.40
CA GLU A 42 -4.45 -8.81 17.20
C GLU A 42 -4.47 -7.31 17.54
N ILE A 43 -5.45 -6.87 18.34
CA ILE A 43 -5.55 -5.48 18.76
C ILE A 43 -4.33 -5.07 19.59
N ALA A 44 -3.86 -5.93 20.50
CA ALA A 44 -2.67 -5.66 21.30
C ALA A 44 -1.39 -5.55 20.44
N ALA A 45 -1.27 -6.36 19.38
CA ALA A 45 -0.16 -6.25 18.43
C ALA A 45 -0.18 -4.91 17.69
N TRP A 46 -1.35 -4.47 17.22
CA TRP A 46 -1.53 -3.15 16.64
C TRP A 46 -1.21 -2.03 17.62
N ASP A 47 -1.74 -2.07 18.84
CA ASP A 47 -1.52 -1.03 19.85
C ASP A 47 -0.03 -0.90 20.23
N GLY A 48 0.75 -1.98 20.11
CA GLY A 48 2.21 -1.95 20.28
C GLY A 48 2.95 -1.29 19.10
N LEU A 49 2.48 -1.48 17.88
CA LEU A 49 3.07 -0.95 16.65
C LEU A 49 2.62 0.51 16.35
N HIS A 50 1.38 0.85 16.69
CA HIS A 50 0.72 2.10 16.35
C HIS A 50 1.49 3.36 16.74
N PRO A 51 2.04 3.51 17.97
CA PRO A 51 2.81 4.70 18.33
C PRO A 51 4.01 4.91 17.40
N ARG A 52 4.65 3.81 16.97
CA ARG A 52 5.80 3.87 16.08
C ARG A 52 5.38 4.29 14.66
N LEU A 53 4.25 3.80 14.16
CA LEU A 53 3.72 4.20 12.86
C LEU A 53 3.34 5.69 12.85
N VAL A 54 2.72 6.19 13.91
CA VAL A 54 2.38 7.62 14.04
C VAL A 54 3.62 8.52 14.05
N GLU A 55 4.72 8.07 14.66
CA GLU A 55 6.00 8.80 14.62
C GLU A 55 6.67 8.82 13.24
N LEU A 56 6.49 7.75 12.45
CA LEU A 56 7.14 7.59 11.15
C LEU A 56 6.38 8.29 10.03
N LEU A 57 5.05 8.33 10.12
CA LEU A 57 4.22 8.99 9.12
C LEU A 57 4.45 10.50 9.11
N PRO A 58 4.24 11.17 7.97
CA PRO A 58 4.40 12.61 7.91
C PRO A 58 3.42 13.31 8.86
N ALA A 59 3.82 14.49 9.35
CA ALA A 59 3.03 15.25 10.32
C ALA A 59 1.63 15.55 9.78
N GLY A 60 0.60 15.20 10.57
CA GLY A 60 -0.80 15.31 10.17
C GLY A 60 -1.48 13.96 9.89
N ALA A 61 -0.74 12.86 9.98
CA ALA A 61 -1.31 11.52 9.95
C ALA A 61 -2.24 11.27 11.14
N HIS A 62 -3.34 10.57 10.92
CA HIS A 62 -4.32 10.27 11.95
C HIS A 62 -5.07 8.96 11.67
N ASP A 63 -5.70 8.42 12.71
CA ASP A 63 -6.55 7.24 12.62
C ASP A 63 -7.86 7.60 11.93
N VAL A 64 -8.19 6.90 10.84
CA VAL A 64 -9.43 7.11 10.10
C VAL A 64 -10.50 6.10 10.49
N SER A 65 -10.10 4.88 10.86
CA SER A 65 -11.05 3.80 11.17
C SER A 65 -10.46 2.77 12.14
N ALA A 66 -10.63 3.02 13.45
CA ALA A 66 -10.50 1.95 14.45
C ALA A 66 -11.86 1.25 14.60
N THR A 67 -12.22 0.39 13.65
CA THR A 67 -13.45 -0.41 13.71
C THR A 67 -13.19 -1.71 14.49
N PRO A 68 -14.20 -2.49 14.88
CA PRO A 68 -13.97 -3.83 15.40
C PRO A 68 -13.20 -4.76 14.44
N PHE A 69 -13.16 -4.44 13.14
CA PHE A 69 -12.70 -5.33 12.07
C PHE A 69 -11.35 -4.92 11.45
N ALA A 70 -10.98 -3.64 11.54
CA ALA A 70 -9.77 -3.12 10.91
C ALA A 70 -9.17 -1.94 11.69
N ARG A 71 -7.91 -1.64 11.40
CA ARG A 71 -7.27 -0.37 11.76
C ARG A 71 -6.71 0.29 10.51
N GLN A 72 -6.68 1.61 10.55
CA GLN A 72 -6.22 2.41 9.42
C GLN A 72 -5.63 3.73 9.88
N LEU A 73 -4.39 3.99 9.47
CA LEU A 73 -3.72 5.28 9.57
C LEU A 73 -3.66 5.93 8.19
N VAL A 74 -3.99 7.23 8.10
CA VAL A 74 -3.94 7.98 6.84
C VAL A 74 -3.25 9.32 7.05
N HIS A 75 -2.36 9.67 6.11
CA HIS A 75 -1.84 11.02 5.96
C HIS A 75 -2.50 11.71 4.76
N GLU A 76 -3.58 12.46 5.03
CA GLU A 76 -4.47 13.05 4.02
C GLU A 76 -3.74 13.81 2.90
N SER A 77 -2.72 14.60 3.23
CA SER A 77 -2.02 15.44 2.25
C SER A 77 -1.31 14.61 1.17
N THR A 78 -0.81 13.43 1.52
CA THR A 78 -0.15 12.53 0.55
C THR A 78 -1.06 11.38 0.10
N GLY A 79 -2.16 11.16 0.82
CA GLY A 79 -2.97 9.96 0.71
C GLY A 79 -2.26 8.67 1.13
N MET A 80 -1.05 8.73 1.71
CA MET A 80 -0.37 7.57 2.26
C MET A 80 -1.22 6.93 3.35
N MET A 81 -1.30 5.61 3.32
CA MET A 81 -2.19 4.84 4.15
C MET A 81 -1.49 3.58 4.66
N VAL A 82 -1.74 3.22 5.91
CA VAL A 82 -1.39 1.91 6.47
C VAL A 82 -2.68 1.26 6.94
N THR A 83 -3.03 0.12 6.36
CA THR A 83 -4.22 -0.66 6.71
C THR A 83 -3.82 -1.97 7.35
N TRP A 84 -4.68 -2.42 8.26
CA TRP A 84 -4.54 -3.70 8.91
C TRP A 84 -5.92 -4.34 9.15
N ALA A 85 -6.07 -5.58 8.72
CA ALA A 85 -7.20 -6.46 9.02
C ALA A 85 -6.70 -7.90 9.15
N HIS A 86 -6.73 -8.45 10.36
CA HIS A 86 -6.19 -9.78 10.67
C HIS A 86 -4.73 -9.99 10.22
N ASP A 87 -4.54 -10.82 9.21
CA ASP A 87 -3.26 -11.18 8.62
C ASP A 87 -2.91 -10.33 7.39
N ASP A 88 -3.79 -9.41 7.00
CA ASP A 88 -3.58 -8.49 5.89
C ASP A 88 -3.08 -7.15 6.42
N TYR A 89 -1.81 -6.87 6.17
CA TYR A 89 -1.23 -5.55 6.38
C TYR A 89 -0.83 -5.00 5.01
N GLU A 90 -1.07 -3.72 4.82
CA GLU A 90 -0.71 -2.99 3.61
C GLU A 90 -0.24 -1.59 3.98
N ALA A 91 0.80 -1.12 3.29
CA ALA A 91 1.15 0.29 3.24
C ALA A 91 1.07 0.78 1.80
N SER A 92 0.26 1.79 1.53
CA SER A 92 0.00 2.27 0.17
C SER A 92 0.10 3.79 0.01
N VAL A 93 0.39 4.21 -1.22
CA VAL A 93 0.58 5.60 -1.63
C VAL A 93 -0.10 5.80 -2.99
N PRO A 94 -0.99 6.81 -3.16
CA PRO A 94 -1.62 7.06 -4.45
C PRO A 94 -0.60 7.56 -5.49
N PHE A 95 -0.78 7.18 -6.77
CA PHE A 95 0.06 7.62 -7.91
C PHE A 95 -0.14 9.10 -8.29
N TRP A 96 0.12 9.99 -7.34
CA TRP A 96 0.19 11.43 -7.57
C TRP A 96 1.63 11.81 -7.89
N SER A 97 1.85 12.66 -8.88
CA SER A 97 3.20 13.08 -9.27
C SER A 97 3.93 13.80 -8.13
N GLU A 98 3.20 14.46 -7.24
CA GLU A 98 3.72 15.09 -6.01
C GLU A 98 4.28 14.08 -5.00
N ASN A 99 3.85 12.81 -5.05
CA ASN A 99 4.31 11.75 -4.16
C ASN A 99 5.60 11.06 -4.67
N ALA A 100 6.09 11.39 -5.87
CA ALA A 100 7.30 10.79 -6.44
C ALA A 100 8.59 11.39 -5.83
N THR A 101 8.68 11.45 -4.50
CA THR A 101 9.80 12.05 -3.76
C THR A 101 10.59 11.00 -2.99
N ALA A 102 11.88 11.26 -2.80
CA ALA A 102 12.73 10.38 -2.00
C ALA A 102 12.26 10.34 -0.53
N GLU A 103 11.82 11.49 0.03
CA GLU A 103 11.36 11.53 1.42
C GLU A 103 10.15 10.61 1.66
N LEU A 104 9.20 10.55 0.71
CA LEU A 104 8.03 9.68 0.88
C LEU A 104 8.40 8.20 0.81
N PHE A 105 9.32 7.83 -0.08
CA PHE A 105 9.82 6.46 -0.18
C PHE A 105 10.71 6.07 1.01
N ASP A 106 11.46 7.00 1.59
CA ASP A 106 12.16 6.78 2.86
C ASP A 106 11.16 6.55 4.02
N THR A 107 10.06 7.30 4.05
CA THR A 107 8.97 7.06 5.02
C THR A 107 8.32 5.69 4.81
N LEU A 108 8.01 5.32 3.57
CA LEU A 108 7.43 4.01 3.26
C LEU A 108 8.38 2.87 3.67
N ALA A 109 9.68 3.01 3.41
CA ALA A 109 10.70 2.05 3.86
C ALA A 109 10.74 1.93 5.39
N ALA A 110 10.71 3.05 6.11
CA ALA A 110 10.72 3.02 7.57
C ALA A 110 9.45 2.38 8.15
N VAL A 111 8.29 2.62 7.53
CA VAL A 111 7.03 1.95 7.88
C VAL A 111 7.14 0.45 7.62
N THR A 112 7.66 0.04 6.46
CA THR A 112 7.89 -1.37 6.14
C THR A 112 8.80 -2.04 7.16
N GLU A 113 9.95 -1.44 7.49
CA GLU A 113 10.87 -1.97 8.51
C GLU A 113 10.18 -2.15 9.87
N ALA A 114 9.35 -1.19 10.29
CA ALA A 114 8.63 -1.26 11.55
C ALA A 114 7.61 -2.41 11.57
N ILE A 115 6.87 -2.62 10.47
CA ILE A 115 5.89 -3.70 10.35
C ILE A 115 6.60 -5.06 10.28
N GLU A 116 7.66 -5.20 9.47
CA GLU A 116 8.44 -6.45 9.38
C GLU A 116 9.02 -6.82 10.76
N ALA A 117 9.57 -5.84 11.50
CA ALA A 117 10.15 -6.07 12.82
C ALA A 117 9.11 -6.47 13.89
N ALA A 118 7.90 -5.90 13.84
CA ALA A 118 6.86 -6.17 14.82
C ALA A 118 6.12 -7.50 14.57
N THR A 119 5.98 -7.90 13.30
CA THR A 119 5.11 -9.01 12.89
C THR A 119 5.87 -10.23 12.39
N GLY A 120 7.14 -10.07 12.00
CA GLY A 120 7.92 -11.11 11.32
C GLY A 120 7.49 -11.37 9.87
N ARG A 121 6.59 -10.54 9.33
CA ARG A 121 6.17 -10.57 7.92
C ARG A 121 7.20 -9.89 7.03
N VAL A 122 7.06 -10.07 5.72
CA VAL A 122 7.93 -9.48 4.69
C VAL A 122 7.10 -8.60 3.78
N GLY A 123 7.51 -7.35 3.61
CA GLY A 123 6.87 -6.38 2.71
C GLY A 123 7.26 -6.64 1.26
N VAL A 124 6.27 -6.95 0.42
CA VAL A 124 6.42 -7.21 -1.01
C VAL A 124 5.72 -6.11 -1.79
N ASP A 125 6.40 -5.52 -2.76
CA ASP A 125 5.79 -4.50 -3.60
C ASP A 125 4.89 -5.12 -4.67
N GLU A 126 3.72 -4.55 -4.89
CA GLU A 126 2.72 -5.10 -5.81
C GLU A 126 3.15 -5.08 -7.29
N ILE A 127 4.14 -4.26 -7.67
CA ILE A 127 4.50 -4.05 -9.08
C ILE A 127 5.46 -5.13 -9.54
N SER A 128 6.49 -5.40 -8.74
CA SER A 128 7.54 -6.34 -9.08
C SER A 128 7.42 -7.67 -8.34
N GLU A 129 6.52 -7.75 -7.35
CA GLU A 129 6.32 -8.91 -6.48
C GLU A 129 7.60 -9.34 -5.74
N ALA A 130 8.56 -8.43 -5.61
CA ALA A 130 9.79 -8.64 -4.89
C ALA A 130 9.75 -7.94 -3.53
N ARG A 131 10.66 -8.32 -2.64
CA ARG A 131 10.77 -7.70 -1.33
C ARG A 131 11.13 -6.22 -1.47
N PHE A 132 10.20 -5.35 -1.08
CA PHE A 132 10.28 -3.90 -1.31
C PHE A 132 11.60 -3.26 -0.87
N LEU A 133 12.11 -3.67 0.30
CA LEU A 133 13.33 -3.10 0.88
C LEU A 133 14.61 -3.40 0.06
N ASP A 134 14.61 -4.41 -0.80
CA ASP A 134 15.80 -4.84 -1.54
C ASP A 134 16.04 -4.02 -2.83
N HIS A 135 15.04 -3.27 -3.32
CA HIS A 135 15.11 -2.53 -4.60
C HIS A 135 14.37 -1.19 -4.57
N ARG A 136 14.28 -0.54 -3.41
CA ARG A 136 13.56 0.73 -3.17
C ARG A 136 13.75 1.82 -4.23
N GLU A 137 14.98 2.01 -4.72
CA GLU A 137 15.30 3.05 -5.71
C GLU A 137 14.64 2.77 -7.06
N GLN A 138 14.59 1.49 -7.46
CA GLN A 138 13.95 1.07 -8.71
C GLN A 138 12.42 1.19 -8.61
N VAL A 139 11.86 0.96 -7.42
CA VAL A 139 10.43 1.17 -7.16
C VAL A 139 10.09 2.64 -7.27
N GLN A 140 10.90 3.54 -6.71
CA GLN A 140 10.68 4.99 -6.81
C GLN A 140 10.67 5.46 -8.27
N ASP A 141 11.64 5.00 -9.09
CA ASP A 141 11.69 5.33 -10.51
C ASP A 141 10.45 4.82 -11.26
N THR A 142 10.03 3.59 -10.96
CA THR A 142 8.84 2.97 -11.55
C THR A 142 7.56 3.72 -11.16
N PHE A 143 7.45 4.12 -9.89
CA PHE A 143 6.36 4.93 -9.39
C PHE A 143 6.29 6.27 -10.11
N ALA A 144 7.42 6.99 -10.24
CA ALA A 144 7.47 8.28 -10.91
C ALA A 144 7.01 8.18 -12.38
N MET A 145 7.43 7.12 -13.07
CA MET A 145 7.00 6.83 -14.44
C MET A 145 5.48 6.60 -14.52
N MET A 146 4.92 5.81 -13.60
CA MET A 146 3.48 5.52 -13.58
C MET A 146 2.64 6.74 -13.20
N ALA A 147 3.06 7.51 -12.19
CA ALA A 147 2.40 8.75 -11.78
C ALA A 147 2.35 9.78 -12.94
N ALA A 148 3.47 9.95 -13.66
CA ALA A 148 3.51 10.82 -14.85
C ALA A 148 2.60 10.31 -15.97
N GLY A 149 2.48 8.99 -16.15
CA GLY A 149 1.55 8.38 -17.09
C GLY A 149 0.08 8.62 -16.72
N PHE A 150 -0.25 8.47 -15.43
CA PHE A 150 -1.59 8.70 -14.90
C PHE A 150 -2.02 10.16 -15.05
N GLU A 151 -1.13 11.12 -14.71
CA GLU A 151 -1.40 12.55 -14.89
C GLU A 151 -1.69 12.89 -16.35
N GLN A 152 -0.87 12.39 -17.30
CA GLN A 152 -1.11 12.59 -18.73
C GLN A 152 -2.42 11.97 -19.22
N ALA A 153 -2.79 10.79 -18.71
CA ALA A 153 -4.04 10.13 -19.05
C ALA A 153 -5.24 10.95 -18.55
N MET A 154 -5.18 11.41 -17.30
CA MET A 154 -6.21 12.26 -16.69
C MET A 154 -6.34 13.59 -17.43
N GLU A 155 -5.23 14.26 -17.77
CA GLU A 155 -5.25 15.48 -18.58
C GLU A 155 -6.02 15.26 -19.89
N ARG A 156 -5.70 14.20 -20.64
CA ARG A 156 -6.33 13.88 -21.93
C ARG A 156 -7.83 13.56 -21.82
N GLN A 157 -8.28 13.04 -20.69
CA GLN A 157 -9.69 12.74 -20.43
C GLN A 157 -10.49 13.98 -19.96
N THR A 158 -9.82 15.05 -19.52
CA THR A 158 -10.49 16.29 -19.13
C THR A 158 -10.88 17.15 -20.34
N VAL A 159 -11.97 17.91 -20.22
CA VAL A 159 -12.42 18.89 -21.23
C VAL A 159 -11.31 19.91 -21.55
N LEU A 160 -10.52 20.30 -20.55
CA LEU A 160 -9.40 21.23 -20.71
C LEU A 160 -8.24 20.60 -21.49
N GLY A 161 -7.90 19.33 -21.26
CA GLY A 161 -6.88 18.65 -22.06
C GLY A 161 -7.34 18.36 -23.48
N TRP A 162 -8.63 18.04 -23.68
CA TRP A 162 -9.22 17.97 -25.01
C TRP A 162 -9.09 19.30 -25.76
N LEU A 163 -9.46 20.43 -25.13
CA LEU A 163 -9.30 21.76 -25.72
C LEU A 163 -7.82 22.06 -26.04
N ARG A 164 -6.89 21.82 -25.11
CA ARG A 164 -5.47 22.10 -25.31
C ARG A 164 -4.86 21.28 -26.44
N SER A 165 -5.30 20.02 -26.62
CA SER A 165 -4.89 19.17 -27.74
C SER A 165 -5.39 19.67 -29.10
N LYS A 166 -6.58 20.30 -29.15
CA LYS A 166 -7.17 20.85 -30.37
C LYS A 166 -6.55 22.19 -30.79
N PHE A 167 -5.99 22.95 -29.85
CA PHE A 167 -5.45 24.28 -30.09
C PHE A 167 -3.91 24.37 -30.09
N LYS A 168 -3.17 23.28 -29.85
CA LYS A 168 -1.74 23.19 -30.18
C LYS A 168 -1.57 23.03 -31.70
N ARG A 169 -1.56 24.17 -32.41
CA ARG A 169 -0.99 24.32 -33.75
C ARG A 169 0.24 25.21 -33.68
#